data_AF-A0A7C1ZL22-F1
#
_entry.id   AF-A0A7C1ZL22-F1
#
_cell.length_a   1.000
_cell.length_b   1.000
_cell.length_c   1.000
_cell.angle_alpha   90.00
_cell.angle_beta   90.00
_cell.angle_gamma   90.00
#
_symmetry.space_group_name_H-M   'P 1'
#
loop_
_entity.id
_entity.type
_entity.pdbx_description
1 polymer ?
#
loop_
_entity_poly.entity_id
_entity_poly.type
_entity_poly.pdbx_seq_one_letter_code
_entity_poly.pdbx_strand_id
1 'polypeptide(L)'
;MLFLHKAKALYGKTRYKAKALYGNQNPLGVFLMGTNCRTYFVIFMIPFILLGCPAQPVVDNKQTIRNDPCWQHALKTYGTTAKTMTRAFYKEIADYQSLVEESLTARAEMIKLAKRLKDNIRRDKPLSGYDLDTLNRGLLTYLKLRKKLYGAAESHECWLNTSAETFEALGIEPISPENRLKGIMLSLSAALQLYDNYLLAISVFEEDDKLRRFLNERDSGYDIGHNELAKVTDSYNSFSNRERVRTAIKFYEAEVAKVSSSLQEDSHFGYLKLLIEQSASYNMTKSYSPLYIIGRKLDFFGAVTSDILYHLGNDGMNLFSQLFGDTIGLVETRTGKLYNRPDVLDIIAHRIKAGDILAEKTPFRLTDKFIPGYFGHAAIWIGTEVELKRLGIWNHPVVEKYHEQIQKAHSVVEALRPGIVMNSMSHFLNIDDIVILRNPKLDGKAIAERIILTLRQMGKEYDFNFDVETTDKLVCSELVYTVYTGIEWPTKKTLGRFTVSPDNIVSKALNDGPLKLVAFFHAGELVEDNPLELISQLMGDEIAKSPLNPR
;
A
#
# COMPACT_ATOMS: atom_id res chain seq x y z
N MET A 1 7.15 52.27 4.06
CA MET A 1 7.43 53.71 3.89
C MET A 1 7.18 54.07 2.44
N LEU A 2 5.92 54.29 2.07
CA LEU A 2 5.52 55.15 0.94
C LEU A 2 4.01 55.37 1.05
N PHE A 3 3.69 56.65 1.23
CA PHE A 3 2.38 57.24 1.43
C PHE A 3 1.54 57.16 0.14
N LEU A 4 0.23 56.97 0.29
CA LEU A 4 -0.73 57.81 -0.44
C LEU A 4 -2.07 57.88 0.30
N HIS A 5 -2.59 59.10 0.26
CA HIS A 5 -3.61 59.71 1.09
C HIS A 5 -4.97 59.67 0.38
N LYS A 6 -6.04 59.86 1.19
CA LYS A 6 -7.41 60.30 0.82
C LYS A 6 -8.38 59.25 0.23
N ALA A 7 -9.34 58.83 1.06
CA ALA A 7 -10.76 59.15 0.87
C ALA A 7 -11.59 58.89 2.16
N LYS A 8 -11.85 59.96 2.92
CA LYS A 8 -13.15 60.19 3.59
C LYS A 8 -14.14 60.58 2.47
N ALA A 9 -15.43 60.27 2.43
CA ALA A 9 -16.46 60.04 3.44
C ALA A 9 -17.61 59.24 2.79
N LEU A 10 -18.40 58.47 3.55
CA LEU A 10 -19.76 58.87 3.91
C LEU A 10 -20.29 58.06 5.11
N TYR A 11 -21.08 58.77 5.90
CA TYR A 11 -21.58 58.51 7.24
C TYR A 11 -22.65 57.41 7.34
N GLY A 12 -22.68 56.72 8.49
CA GLY A 12 -23.82 55.91 8.94
C GLY A 12 -23.71 55.41 10.39
N LYS A 13 -23.90 56.33 11.36
CA LYS A 13 -24.05 56.14 12.83
C LYS A 13 -24.83 54.86 13.24
N THR A 14 -24.41 54.14 14.28
CA THR A 14 -24.93 54.38 15.65
C THR A 14 -24.03 53.79 16.76
N ARG A 15 -23.79 54.59 17.81
CA ARG A 15 -23.14 54.25 19.09
C ARG A 15 -24.22 54.12 20.17
N TYR A 16 -24.03 53.21 21.14
CA TYR A 16 -24.27 53.52 22.56
C TYR A 16 -23.24 52.80 23.45
N LYS A 17 -22.91 53.45 24.56
CA LYS A 17 -21.75 53.26 25.45
C LYS A 17 -22.22 52.96 26.88
N ALA A 18 -21.29 52.37 27.65
CA ALA A 18 -21.15 52.39 29.12
C ALA A 18 -22.06 51.43 29.92
N LYS A 19 -21.66 50.84 31.06
CA LYS A 19 -20.75 51.35 32.12
C LYS A 19 -20.28 50.20 33.04
N ALA A 20 -19.05 50.29 33.52
CA ALA A 20 -18.49 49.49 34.62
C ALA A 20 -18.76 50.15 35.98
N LEU A 21 -18.74 49.38 37.09
CA LEU A 21 -18.41 49.86 38.44
C LEU A 21 -17.88 48.70 39.34
N TYR A 22 -16.88 49.07 40.15
CA TYR A 22 -16.04 48.31 41.09
C TYR A 22 -16.75 47.90 42.40
N GLY A 23 -16.17 46.96 43.14
CA GLY A 23 -16.37 46.86 44.61
C GLY A 23 -15.75 45.61 45.26
N ASN A 24 -14.63 45.78 45.93
CA ASN A 24 -13.84 44.79 46.68
C ASN A 24 -14.22 44.84 48.18
N GLN A 25 -14.26 43.70 48.90
CA GLN A 25 -13.83 43.53 50.32
C GLN A 25 -14.32 42.20 50.95
N ASN A 26 -13.38 41.48 51.58
CA ASN A 26 -13.57 40.41 52.57
C ASN A 26 -13.37 41.06 53.97
N PRO A 27 -13.95 40.61 55.10
CA PRO A 27 -13.34 39.48 55.85
C PRO A 27 -14.23 38.67 56.84
N LEU A 28 -13.69 37.53 57.30
CA LEU A 28 -13.83 36.86 58.62
C LEU A 28 -15.22 36.59 59.24
N GLY A 29 -15.48 35.33 59.64
CA GLY A 29 -16.43 35.05 60.73
C GLY A 29 -17.02 33.64 60.78
N VAL A 30 -16.45 32.80 61.65
CA VAL A 30 -16.97 31.51 62.12
C VAL A 30 -18.30 31.69 62.87
N PHE A 31 -19.32 30.85 62.64
CA PHE A 31 -20.12 30.19 63.70
C PHE A 31 -21.08 29.10 63.19
N LEU A 32 -21.25 28.09 64.04
CA LEU A 32 -21.91 26.80 63.89
C LEU A 32 -23.45 26.84 63.93
N MET A 33 -24.10 25.87 63.26
CA MET A 33 -25.18 24.97 63.74
C MET A 33 -25.74 24.20 62.52
N GLY A 34 -25.60 22.88 62.41
CA GLY A 34 -26.60 21.88 62.80
C GLY A 34 -27.75 21.82 61.78
N THR A 35 -28.06 20.76 61.04
CA THR A 35 -28.15 19.34 61.39
C THR A 35 -28.36 18.46 60.14
N ASN A 36 -27.72 17.27 60.15
CA ASN A 36 -28.13 15.96 59.62
C ASN A 36 -28.54 15.76 58.14
N CYS A 37 -27.73 15.01 57.36
CA CYS A 37 -28.04 13.60 57.07
C CYS A 37 -26.87 12.84 56.37
N ARG A 38 -26.36 11.82 57.07
CA ARG A 38 -25.73 10.54 56.66
C ARG A 38 -25.06 10.39 55.28
N THR A 39 -23.74 10.11 55.29
CA THR A 39 -23.16 8.88 54.71
C THR A 39 -21.88 8.47 55.46
N TYR A 40 -21.71 7.16 55.67
CA TYR A 40 -20.74 6.50 56.54
C TYR A 40 -19.26 6.66 56.10
N PHE A 41 -18.38 7.02 57.04
CA PHE A 41 -16.95 6.73 56.99
C PHE A 41 -16.63 5.77 58.13
N VAL A 42 -16.37 4.50 57.81
CA VAL A 42 -15.89 3.51 58.77
C VAL A 42 -14.37 3.63 58.83
N ILE A 43 -13.88 3.97 60.01
CA ILE A 43 -12.48 3.93 60.42
C ILE A 43 -12.08 2.47 60.57
N PHE A 44 -11.07 2.02 59.81
CA PHE A 44 -10.33 0.80 60.13
C PHE A 44 -8.90 1.19 60.53
N MET A 45 -8.62 1.00 61.83
CA MET A 45 -7.29 0.88 62.41
C MET A 45 -6.53 -0.25 61.72
N ILE A 46 -5.39 0.05 61.09
CA ILE A 46 -4.43 -0.96 60.61
C ILE A 46 -3.29 -1.04 61.62
N PRO A 47 -2.94 -2.24 62.13
CA PRO A 47 -1.84 -2.40 63.06
C PRO A 47 -0.51 -2.22 62.35
N PHE A 48 0.42 -1.52 63.02
CA PHE A 48 1.83 -1.45 62.65
C PHE A 48 2.44 -2.86 62.69
N ILE A 49 2.47 -3.54 61.55
CA ILE A 49 3.31 -4.71 61.32
C ILE A 49 4.62 -4.18 60.72
N LEU A 50 5.71 -4.35 61.46
CA LEU A 50 7.09 -4.23 60.94
C LEU A 50 7.30 -5.34 59.90
N LEU A 51 6.80 -5.13 58.67
CA LEU A 51 7.20 -5.88 57.50
C LEU A 51 8.50 -5.25 56.99
N GLY A 52 9.62 -5.94 57.22
CA GLY A 52 10.86 -5.62 56.52
C GLY A 52 10.58 -5.56 55.01
N CYS A 53 11.11 -4.54 54.34
CA CYS A 53 11.08 -4.46 52.89
C CYS A 53 11.52 -5.82 52.33
N PRO A 54 10.71 -6.50 51.49
CA PRO A 54 11.27 -7.53 50.65
C PRO A 54 12.33 -6.82 49.80
N ALA A 55 13.60 -7.19 49.97
CA ALA A 55 14.64 -6.78 49.06
C ALA A 55 14.13 -7.08 47.65
N GLN A 56 13.93 -6.04 46.84
CA GLN A 56 13.72 -6.24 45.42
C GLN A 56 14.86 -7.13 44.94
N PRO A 57 14.58 -8.20 44.16
CA PRO A 57 15.66 -9.01 43.61
C PRO A 57 16.60 -8.06 42.89
N VAL A 58 17.86 -8.04 43.32
CA VAL A 58 18.92 -7.33 42.60
C VAL A 58 18.94 -7.97 41.22
N VAL A 59 18.37 -7.28 40.25
CA VAL A 59 18.45 -7.68 38.85
C VAL A 59 19.94 -7.70 38.55
N ASP A 60 20.48 -8.87 38.24
CA ASP A 60 21.88 -8.99 37.86
C ASP A 60 22.10 -8.15 36.60
N ASN A 61 22.70 -6.96 36.79
CA ASN A 61 22.96 -5.99 35.73
C ASN A 61 23.77 -6.64 34.59
N LYS A 62 24.63 -7.64 34.90
CA LYS A 62 25.38 -8.39 33.88
C LYS A 62 24.45 -9.25 33.01
N GLN A 63 23.44 -9.87 33.60
CA GLN A 63 22.48 -10.70 32.87
C GLN A 63 21.50 -9.86 32.04
N THR A 64 21.11 -8.68 32.52
CA THR A 64 20.32 -7.73 31.74
C THR A 64 21.07 -7.23 30.50
N ILE A 65 22.34 -6.83 30.66
CA ILE A 65 23.19 -6.38 29.53
C ILE A 65 23.39 -7.51 28.51
N ARG A 66 23.62 -8.74 28.99
CA ARG A 66 23.77 -9.91 28.10
C ARG A 66 22.50 -10.24 27.33
N ASN A 67 21.32 -10.00 27.90
CA ASN A 67 20.05 -10.31 27.25
C ASN A 67 19.56 -9.20 26.32
N ASP A 68 20.26 -8.07 26.23
CA ASP A 68 19.92 -6.97 25.32
C ASP A 68 20.04 -7.43 23.85
N PRO A 69 18.99 -7.30 23.03
CA PRO A 69 19.01 -7.74 21.64
C PRO A 69 20.07 -7.06 20.77
N CYS A 70 20.39 -5.79 21.03
CA CYS A 70 21.44 -5.07 20.30
C CYS A 70 22.81 -5.62 20.66
N TRP A 71 23.09 -5.88 21.95
CA TRP A 71 24.36 -6.51 22.34
C TRP A 71 24.49 -7.95 21.83
N GLN A 72 23.42 -8.73 21.84
CA GLN A 72 23.41 -10.08 21.25
C GLN A 72 23.72 -10.04 19.75
N HIS A 73 23.11 -9.10 19.02
CA HIS A 73 23.43 -8.87 17.62
C HIS A 73 24.91 -8.46 17.45
N ALA A 74 25.39 -7.49 18.22
CA ALA A 74 26.75 -6.98 18.12
C ALA A 74 27.81 -8.07 18.36
N LEU A 75 27.62 -8.91 19.37
CA LEU A 75 28.53 -10.03 19.68
C LEU A 75 28.59 -11.04 18.52
N LYS A 76 27.43 -11.36 17.93
CA LYS A 76 27.33 -12.28 16.80
C LYS A 76 27.96 -11.71 15.53
N THR A 77 27.82 -10.41 15.30
CA THR A 77 28.20 -9.76 14.04
C THR A 77 29.65 -9.28 14.03
N TYR A 78 30.15 -8.71 15.14
CA TYR A 78 31.45 -8.02 15.19
C TYR A 78 32.53 -8.79 15.97
N GLY A 79 32.14 -9.83 16.71
CA GLY A 79 33.03 -10.59 17.60
C GLY A 79 33.41 -9.82 18.86
N THR A 80 34.46 -10.27 19.55
CA THR A 80 34.80 -9.78 20.90
C THR A 80 36.11 -8.99 20.97
N THR A 81 36.90 -8.93 19.89
CA THR A 81 38.19 -8.21 19.86
C THR A 81 38.10 -6.93 19.04
N ALA A 82 38.86 -5.90 19.39
CA ALA A 82 38.91 -4.62 18.68
C ALA A 82 39.26 -4.79 17.20
N LYS A 83 40.15 -5.73 16.88
CA LYS A 83 40.56 -6.02 15.49
C LYS A 83 39.43 -6.66 14.68
N THR A 84 38.72 -7.65 15.23
CA THR A 84 37.59 -8.28 14.54
C THR A 84 36.43 -7.30 14.38
N MET A 85 36.15 -6.52 15.42
CA MET A 85 35.09 -5.52 15.40
C MET A 85 35.36 -4.46 14.34
N THR A 86 36.57 -3.90 14.27
CA THR A 86 36.91 -2.87 13.28
C THR A 86 36.77 -3.39 11.84
N ARG A 87 37.24 -4.61 11.57
CA ARG A 87 37.15 -5.21 10.23
C ARG A 87 35.70 -5.48 9.82
N ALA A 88 34.90 -6.05 10.71
CA ALA A 88 33.49 -6.34 10.45
C ALA A 88 32.70 -5.04 10.23
N PHE A 89 32.99 -4.02 11.03
CA PHE A 89 32.34 -2.72 10.96
C PHE A 89 32.63 -1.98 9.64
N TYR A 90 33.85 -2.06 9.10
CA TYR A 90 34.17 -1.46 7.79
C TYR A 90 33.39 -2.13 6.65
N LYS A 91 33.20 -3.44 6.73
CA LYS A 91 32.33 -4.15 5.78
C LYS A 91 30.88 -3.69 5.91
N GLU A 92 30.37 -3.52 7.14
CA GLU A 92 29.01 -3.06 7.37
C GLU A 92 28.77 -1.66 6.78
N ILE A 93 29.71 -0.73 6.95
CA ILE A 93 29.59 0.61 6.36
C ILE A 93 29.49 0.54 4.82
N ALA A 94 30.26 -0.33 4.18
CA ALA A 94 30.18 -0.54 2.73
C ALA A 94 28.84 -1.18 2.31
N ASP A 95 28.35 -2.18 3.05
CA ASP A 95 27.03 -2.78 2.78
C ASP A 95 25.89 -1.76 3.01
N TYR A 96 26.06 -0.88 3.98
CA TYR A 96 25.13 0.22 4.28
C TYR A 96 25.14 1.30 3.20
N GLN A 97 26.29 1.60 2.58
CA GLN A 97 26.36 2.51 1.43
C GLN A 97 25.43 2.05 0.29
N SER A 98 25.49 0.76 -0.07
CA SER A 98 24.60 0.19 -1.08
C SER A 98 23.12 0.26 -0.67
N LEU A 99 22.80 0.08 0.61
CA LEU A 99 21.43 0.21 1.12
C LEU A 99 20.90 1.65 1.00
N VAL A 100 21.75 2.64 1.27
CA VAL A 100 21.39 4.05 1.14
C VAL A 100 21.14 4.41 -0.33
N GLU A 101 21.97 3.93 -1.25
CA GLU A 101 21.78 4.10 -2.69
C GLU A 101 20.45 3.48 -3.16
N GLU A 102 20.16 2.23 -2.75
CA GLU A 102 18.87 1.56 -3.01
C GLU A 102 17.71 2.43 -2.50
N SER A 103 17.85 3.04 -1.32
CA SER A 103 16.83 3.90 -0.73
C SER A 103 16.61 5.21 -1.48
N LEU A 104 17.68 5.86 -1.95
CA LEU A 104 17.59 7.13 -2.66
C LEU A 104 16.98 6.93 -4.05
N THR A 105 17.37 5.87 -4.76
CA THR A 105 16.77 5.50 -6.04
C THR A 105 15.28 5.18 -5.89
N ALA A 106 14.91 4.36 -4.90
CA ALA A 106 13.51 4.05 -4.63
C ALA A 106 12.69 5.32 -4.33
N ARG A 107 13.24 6.25 -3.54
CA ARG A 107 12.60 7.55 -3.24
C ARG A 107 12.35 8.37 -4.49
N ALA A 108 13.33 8.47 -5.39
CA ALA A 108 13.20 9.22 -6.63
C ALA A 108 12.09 8.64 -7.53
N GLU A 109 12.05 7.31 -7.68
CA GLU A 109 11.00 6.63 -8.44
C GLU A 109 9.61 6.78 -7.80
N MET A 110 9.51 6.70 -6.47
CA MET A 110 8.26 6.96 -5.74
C MET A 110 7.74 8.38 -5.99
N ILE A 111 8.60 9.40 -5.93
CA ILE A 111 8.21 10.80 -6.18
C ILE A 111 7.73 10.99 -7.63
N LYS A 112 8.45 10.40 -8.59
CA LYS A 112 8.08 10.45 -10.02
C LYS A 112 6.73 9.78 -10.28
N LEU A 113 6.51 8.61 -9.69
CA LEU A 113 5.24 7.90 -9.74
C LEU A 113 4.11 8.75 -9.12
N ALA A 114 4.30 9.22 -7.89
CA ALA A 114 3.31 10.02 -7.19
C ALA A 114 2.87 11.25 -8.00
N LYS A 115 3.82 11.95 -8.63
CA LYS A 115 3.52 13.10 -9.50
C LYS A 115 2.64 12.69 -10.69
N ARG A 116 3.00 11.61 -11.40
CA ARG A 116 2.20 11.08 -12.53
C ARG A 116 0.78 10.72 -12.10
N LEU A 117 0.65 10.00 -10.98
CA LEU A 117 -0.64 9.54 -10.48
C LEU A 117 -1.52 10.71 -10.03
N LYS A 118 -0.97 11.70 -9.31
CA LYS A 118 -1.72 12.91 -8.91
C LYS A 118 -2.20 13.70 -10.12
N ASP A 119 -1.40 13.80 -11.18
CA ASP A 119 -1.83 14.47 -12.42
C ASP A 119 -2.98 13.71 -13.12
N ASN A 120 -2.99 12.38 -13.08
CA ASN A 120 -4.09 11.56 -13.59
C ASN A 120 -5.36 11.71 -12.73
N ILE A 121 -5.24 11.63 -11.42
CA ILE A 121 -6.36 11.78 -10.47
C ILE A 121 -6.98 13.16 -10.61
N ARG A 122 -6.18 14.23 -10.73
CA ARG A 122 -6.67 15.61 -10.97
C ARG A 122 -7.46 15.76 -12.28
N ARG A 123 -7.22 14.89 -13.26
CA ARG A 123 -7.94 14.86 -14.54
C ARG A 123 -9.13 13.90 -14.52
N ASP A 124 -9.54 13.43 -13.34
CA ASP A 124 -10.61 12.44 -13.14
C ASP A 124 -10.40 11.15 -13.96
N LYS A 125 -9.13 10.74 -14.13
CA LYS A 125 -8.78 9.45 -14.75
C LYS A 125 -8.67 8.35 -13.69
N PRO A 126 -9.15 7.11 -13.96
CA PRO A 126 -8.91 5.98 -13.09
C PRO A 126 -7.42 5.61 -13.04
N LEU A 127 -7.03 4.92 -11.97
CA LEU A 127 -5.73 4.24 -11.91
C LEU A 127 -5.78 3.05 -12.86
N SER A 128 -4.89 3.03 -13.86
CA SER A 128 -4.82 1.92 -14.81
C SER A 128 -4.33 0.64 -14.14
N GLY A 129 -4.60 -0.55 -14.70
CA GLY A 129 -4.00 -1.80 -14.21
C GLY A 129 -2.47 -1.75 -14.11
N TYR A 130 -1.82 -0.97 -14.97
CA TYR A 130 -0.38 -0.68 -14.87
C TYR A 130 -0.04 0.12 -13.61
N ASP A 131 -0.83 1.15 -13.27
CA ASP A 131 -0.65 1.94 -12.05
C ASP A 131 -0.86 1.06 -10.80
N LEU A 132 -1.86 0.18 -10.79
CA LEU A 132 -2.14 -0.73 -9.67
C LEU A 132 -0.98 -1.71 -9.44
N ASP A 133 -0.49 -2.39 -10.48
CA ASP A 133 0.69 -3.28 -10.39
C ASP A 133 1.94 -2.51 -9.94
N THR A 134 2.15 -1.30 -10.47
CA THR A 134 3.29 -0.45 -10.09
C THR A 134 3.24 -0.03 -8.63
N LEU A 135 2.06 0.37 -8.12
CA LEU A 135 1.87 0.75 -6.72
C LEU A 135 2.14 -0.42 -5.77
N ASN A 136 1.61 -1.61 -6.06
CA ASN A 136 1.81 -2.80 -5.23
C ASN A 136 3.28 -3.26 -5.21
N ARG A 137 3.96 -3.30 -6.36
CA ARG A 137 5.40 -3.63 -6.43
C ARG A 137 6.24 -2.58 -5.73
N GLY A 138 5.88 -1.30 -5.90
CA GLY A 138 6.51 -0.18 -5.22
C GLY A 138 6.40 -0.30 -3.71
N LEU A 139 5.20 -0.58 -3.18
CA LEU A 139 4.96 -0.76 -1.75
C LEU A 139 5.78 -1.93 -1.19
N LEU A 140 5.77 -3.10 -1.84
CA LEU A 140 6.60 -4.24 -1.41
C LEU A 140 8.09 -3.91 -1.35
N THR A 141 8.59 -3.23 -2.38
CA THR A 141 9.99 -2.82 -2.46
C THR A 141 10.31 -1.86 -1.32
N TYR A 142 9.44 -0.88 -1.09
CA TYR A 142 9.56 0.07 0.01
C TYR A 142 9.54 -0.61 1.39
N LEU A 143 8.62 -1.53 1.65
CA LEU A 143 8.53 -2.24 2.94
C LEU A 143 9.77 -3.09 3.21
N LYS A 144 10.32 -3.77 2.19
CA LYS A 144 11.58 -4.53 2.31
C LYS A 144 12.76 -3.62 2.63
N LEU A 145 12.90 -2.52 1.89
CA LEU A 145 13.94 -1.53 2.13
C LEU A 145 13.82 -0.92 3.52
N ARG A 146 12.60 -0.55 3.92
CA ARG A 146 12.29 -0.01 5.24
C ARG A 146 12.73 -0.97 6.34
N LYS A 147 12.44 -2.26 6.22
CA LYS A 147 12.88 -3.28 7.19
C LYS A 147 14.42 -3.34 7.32
N LYS A 148 15.15 -3.27 6.21
CA LYS A 148 16.63 -3.23 6.22
C LYS A 148 17.14 -1.96 6.92
N LEU A 149 16.54 -0.79 6.63
CA LEU A 149 16.89 0.48 7.26
C LEU A 149 16.62 0.49 8.76
N TYR A 150 15.53 -0.14 9.23
CA TYR A 150 15.32 -0.36 10.67
C TYR A 150 16.43 -1.21 11.29
N GLY A 151 16.83 -2.31 10.63
CA GLY A 151 17.95 -3.12 11.09
C GLY A 151 19.24 -2.31 11.28
N ALA A 152 19.58 -1.44 10.32
CA ALA A 152 20.74 -0.55 10.43
C ALA A 152 20.55 0.56 11.50
N ALA A 153 19.33 1.09 11.64
CA ALA A 153 19.02 2.10 12.66
C ALA A 153 19.14 1.55 14.09
N GLU A 154 18.94 0.26 14.28
CA GLU A 154 18.96 -0.40 15.58
C GLU A 154 20.29 -1.10 15.90
N SER A 155 21.18 -1.28 14.91
CA SER A 155 22.38 -2.12 15.05
C SER A 155 23.41 -1.61 16.06
N HIS A 156 23.47 -0.30 16.31
CA HIS A 156 24.44 0.30 17.23
C HIS A 156 23.81 1.11 18.37
N GLU A 157 22.49 1.03 18.58
CA GLU A 157 21.83 1.85 19.60
C GLU A 157 22.40 1.61 21.01
N CYS A 158 22.72 0.36 21.33
CA CYS A 158 23.35 -0.04 22.59
C CYS A 158 24.74 0.58 22.81
N TRP A 159 25.38 1.13 21.77
CA TRP A 159 26.67 1.82 21.88
C TRP A 159 26.54 3.24 22.46
N LEU A 160 25.32 3.77 22.59
CA LEU A 160 25.09 5.09 23.21
C LEU A 160 25.46 5.10 24.69
N ASN A 161 25.27 3.98 25.39
CA ASN A 161 25.46 3.85 26.83
C ASN A 161 26.47 2.74 27.16
N THR A 162 27.75 2.94 26.83
CA THR A 162 28.83 2.00 27.17
C THR A 162 29.63 2.47 28.39
N SER A 163 29.98 1.51 29.25
CA SER A 163 30.92 1.71 30.36
C SER A 163 31.92 0.56 30.45
N ALA A 164 32.94 0.69 31.30
CA ALA A 164 33.91 -0.39 31.55
C ALA A 164 33.19 -1.66 32.08
N GLU A 165 32.18 -1.48 32.91
CA GLU A 165 31.35 -2.56 33.45
C GLU A 165 30.54 -3.25 32.35
N THR A 166 30.09 -2.52 31.32
CA THR A 166 29.42 -3.10 30.14
C THR A 166 30.35 -4.07 29.41
N PHE A 167 31.59 -3.64 29.13
CA PHE A 167 32.56 -4.44 28.41
C PHE A 167 32.99 -5.67 29.20
N GLU A 168 33.21 -5.52 30.51
CA GLU A 168 33.51 -6.65 31.41
C GLU A 168 32.34 -7.65 31.47
N ALA A 169 31.10 -7.16 31.59
CA ALA A 169 29.92 -8.01 31.64
C ALA A 169 29.75 -8.84 30.36
N LEU A 170 30.05 -8.27 29.20
CA LEU A 170 29.95 -8.90 27.90
C LEU A 170 31.18 -9.73 27.50
N GLY A 171 32.32 -9.55 28.18
CA GLY A 171 33.58 -10.19 27.82
C GLY A 171 34.14 -9.72 26.49
N ILE A 172 33.99 -8.42 26.19
CA ILE A 172 34.50 -7.80 24.95
C ILE A 172 35.57 -6.77 25.23
N GLU A 173 36.51 -6.63 24.29
CA GLU A 173 37.45 -5.51 24.32
C GLU A 173 36.71 -4.18 24.14
N PRO A 174 37.18 -3.06 24.75
CA PRO A 174 36.56 -1.76 24.59
C PRO A 174 36.51 -1.31 23.12
N ILE A 175 35.35 -0.77 22.72
CA ILE A 175 35.17 -0.14 21.41
C ILE A 175 35.93 1.19 21.40
N SER A 176 36.74 1.44 20.37
CA SER A 176 37.45 2.72 20.26
C SER A 176 36.46 3.89 20.13
N PRO A 177 36.77 5.09 20.67
CA PRO A 177 35.89 6.25 20.54
C PRO A 177 35.51 6.56 19.09
N GLU A 178 36.44 6.42 18.15
CA GLU A 178 36.21 6.66 16.72
C GLU A 178 35.22 5.65 16.10
N ASN A 179 35.37 4.35 16.39
CA ASN A 179 34.44 3.34 15.90
C ASN A 179 33.08 3.45 16.58
N ARG A 180 33.05 3.81 17.86
CA ARG A 180 31.81 4.08 18.60
C ARG A 180 31.04 5.23 17.93
N LEU A 181 31.73 6.33 17.62
CA LEU A 181 31.14 7.47 16.91
C LEU A 181 30.61 7.05 15.53
N LYS A 182 31.43 6.39 14.71
CA LYS A 182 30.99 5.91 13.39
C LYS A 182 29.79 4.95 13.48
N GLY A 183 29.74 4.05 14.46
CA GLY A 183 28.62 3.13 14.65
C GLY A 183 27.31 3.86 14.97
N ILE A 184 27.36 4.82 15.89
CA ILE A 184 26.20 5.68 16.18
C ILE A 184 25.81 6.53 14.97
N MET A 185 26.77 7.04 14.19
CA MET A 185 26.48 7.78 12.96
C MET A 185 25.80 6.90 11.90
N LEU A 186 26.18 5.64 11.76
CA LEU A 186 25.51 4.68 10.87
C LEU A 186 24.04 4.54 11.27
N SER A 187 23.78 4.18 12.54
CA SER A 187 22.41 4.01 13.03
C SER A 187 21.58 5.31 12.97
N LEU A 188 22.18 6.45 13.32
CA LEU A 188 21.53 7.75 13.21
C LEU A 188 21.18 8.08 11.75
N SER A 189 22.12 7.91 10.81
CA SER A 189 21.86 8.18 9.39
C SER A 189 20.76 7.27 8.83
N ALA A 190 20.70 6.01 9.25
CA ALA A 190 19.66 5.07 8.81
C ALA A 190 18.28 5.48 9.33
N ALA A 191 18.20 5.90 10.59
CA ALA A 191 16.99 6.46 11.17
C ALA A 191 16.55 7.73 10.42
N LEU A 192 17.48 8.63 10.12
CA LEU A 192 17.18 9.84 9.35
C LEU A 192 16.69 9.52 7.93
N GLN A 193 17.21 8.49 7.27
CA GLN A 193 16.70 8.04 5.97
C GLN A 193 15.26 7.54 6.04
N LEU A 194 14.85 6.87 7.13
CA LEU A 194 13.46 6.48 7.35
C LEU A 194 12.54 7.71 7.46
N TYR A 195 12.96 8.73 8.21
CA TYR A 195 12.22 9.99 8.33
C TYR A 195 12.17 10.76 7.00
N ASP A 196 13.27 10.84 6.26
CA ASP A 196 13.34 11.52 4.96
C ASP A 196 12.53 10.80 3.88
N ASN A 197 12.56 9.47 3.84
CA ASN A 197 11.71 8.68 2.94
C ASN A 197 10.24 8.99 3.19
N TYR A 198 9.84 9.10 4.46
CA TYR A 198 8.47 9.46 4.80
C TYR A 198 8.13 10.87 4.34
N LEU A 199 8.93 11.84 4.78
CA LEU A 199 8.69 13.27 4.57
C LEU A 199 8.69 13.67 3.09
N LEU A 200 9.56 13.04 2.28
CA LEU A 200 9.78 13.46 0.89
C LEU A 200 8.99 12.65 -0.13
N ALA A 201 8.58 11.41 0.21
CA ALA A 201 7.88 10.53 -0.72
C ALA A 201 6.55 10.03 -0.17
N ILE A 202 6.53 9.39 1.01
CA ILE A 202 5.32 8.75 1.53
C ILE A 202 4.22 9.76 1.84
N SER A 203 4.57 10.95 2.34
CA SER A 203 3.58 12.00 2.64
C SER A 203 2.70 12.33 1.43
N VAL A 204 3.25 12.26 0.21
CA VAL A 204 2.51 12.55 -1.03
C VAL A 204 1.39 11.52 -1.28
N PHE A 205 1.62 10.26 -0.91
CA PHE A 205 0.62 9.19 -1.02
C PHE A 205 -0.38 9.24 0.14
N GLU A 206 0.07 9.61 1.35
CA GLU A 206 -0.79 9.80 2.53
C GLU A 206 -1.74 11.01 2.41
N GLU A 207 -1.35 12.03 1.65
CA GLU A 207 -2.15 13.23 1.39
C GLU A 207 -3.33 13.00 0.45
N ASP A 208 -3.26 11.98 -0.41
CA ASP A 208 -4.29 11.69 -1.41
C ASP A 208 -5.16 10.52 -0.93
N ASP A 209 -6.45 10.75 -0.73
CA ASP A 209 -7.37 9.75 -0.15
C ASP A 209 -7.46 8.47 -0.97
N LYS A 210 -7.30 8.56 -2.28
CA LYS A 210 -7.41 7.41 -3.17
C LYS A 210 -6.13 6.58 -3.12
N LEU A 211 -4.96 7.21 -3.21
CA LEU A 211 -3.68 6.53 -3.07
C LEU A 211 -3.49 5.95 -1.66
N ARG A 212 -3.85 6.71 -0.62
CA ARG A 212 -3.78 6.27 0.77
C ARG A 212 -4.67 5.05 1.04
N ARG A 213 -5.91 5.05 0.53
CA ARG A 213 -6.80 3.89 0.68
C ARG A 213 -6.21 2.68 -0.02
N PHE A 214 -5.84 2.82 -1.30
CA PHE A 214 -5.24 1.74 -2.07
C PHE A 214 -4.05 1.09 -1.36
N LEU A 215 -3.09 1.90 -0.87
CA LEU A 215 -1.88 1.39 -0.22
C LEU A 215 -2.10 0.83 1.21
N ASN A 216 -3.31 1.01 1.77
CA ASN A 216 -3.71 0.40 3.04
C ASN A 216 -4.65 -0.81 2.87
N GLU A 217 -5.11 -1.07 1.65
CA GLU A 217 -5.79 -2.32 1.33
C GLU A 217 -4.79 -3.49 1.35
N ARG A 218 -5.28 -4.65 1.76
CA ARG A 218 -4.52 -5.90 1.67
C ARG A 218 -4.45 -6.31 0.20
N ASP A 219 -3.34 -6.91 -0.21
CA ASP A 219 -3.28 -7.60 -1.50
C ASP A 219 -2.60 -8.96 -1.34
N SER A 220 -3.42 -10.01 -1.35
CA SER A 220 -2.97 -11.39 -1.20
C SER A 220 -2.07 -11.88 -2.36
N GLY A 221 -2.23 -11.33 -3.57
CA GLY A 221 -1.43 -11.67 -4.74
C GLY A 221 0.01 -11.14 -4.66
N TYR A 222 0.22 -10.12 -3.82
CA TYR A 222 1.52 -9.52 -3.53
C TYR A 222 2.06 -9.86 -2.14
N ASP A 223 1.26 -10.51 -1.28
CA ASP A 223 1.59 -10.73 0.14
C ASP A 223 1.73 -9.40 0.91
N ILE A 224 0.85 -8.45 0.60
CA ILE A 224 0.73 -7.15 1.28
C ILE A 224 -0.36 -7.23 2.34
N GLY A 225 -0.05 -6.86 3.58
CA GLY A 225 -1.00 -6.83 4.69
C GLY A 225 -1.91 -5.60 4.69
N HIS A 226 -2.90 -5.59 5.60
CA HIS A 226 -3.72 -4.39 5.82
C HIS A 226 -2.92 -3.29 6.51
N ASN A 227 -3.27 -2.04 6.18
CA ASN A 227 -2.81 -0.82 6.86
C ASN A 227 -1.28 -0.62 6.85
N GLU A 228 -0.58 -1.12 5.82
CA GLU A 228 0.89 -1.00 5.76
C GLU A 228 1.36 0.46 5.69
N LEU A 229 0.69 1.31 4.90
CA LEU A 229 1.01 2.74 4.85
C LEU A 229 0.73 3.43 6.20
N ALA A 230 -0.37 3.08 6.85
CA ALA A 230 -0.72 3.60 8.18
C ALA A 230 0.32 3.21 9.24
N LYS A 231 0.80 1.96 9.25
CA LYS A 231 1.91 1.52 10.14
C LYS A 231 3.18 2.34 9.90
N VAL A 232 3.47 2.68 8.64
CA VAL A 232 4.61 3.54 8.27
C VAL A 232 4.41 4.94 8.86
N THR A 233 3.22 5.51 8.72
CA THR A 233 2.80 6.80 9.27
C THR A 233 2.87 6.86 10.79
N ASP A 234 2.35 5.84 11.48
CA ASP A 234 2.40 5.73 12.94
C ASP A 234 3.82 5.69 13.45
N SER A 235 4.67 4.94 12.76
CA SER A 235 6.08 4.82 13.12
C SER A 235 6.87 6.12 12.92
N TYR A 236 6.56 6.90 11.88
CA TYR A 236 7.10 8.25 11.69
C TYR A 236 6.62 9.22 12.79
N ASN A 237 5.38 9.05 13.24
CA ASN A 237 4.78 9.87 14.29
C ASN A 237 5.12 9.45 15.72
N SER A 238 5.73 8.28 15.90
CA SER A 238 6.10 7.73 17.20
C SER A 238 7.00 8.67 18.01
N PHE A 239 6.53 9.05 19.19
CA PHE A 239 7.29 9.82 20.16
C PHE A 239 8.55 9.09 20.61
N SER A 240 8.42 7.79 20.91
CA SER A 240 9.55 6.95 21.34
C SER A 240 10.66 6.91 20.30
N ASN A 241 10.30 6.77 19.00
CA ASN A 241 11.29 6.77 17.93
C ASN A 241 12.01 8.12 17.82
N ARG A 242 11.27 9.23 17.99
CA ARG A 242 11.87 10.57 17.97
C ARG A 242 12.85 10.79 19.12
N GLU A 243 12.54 10.31 20.32
CA GLU A 243 13.46 10.41 21.46
C GLU A 243 14.74 9.59 21.27
N ARG A 244 14.65 8.38 20.70
CA ARG A 244 15.82 7.57 20.31
C ARG A 244 16.72 8.33 19.35
N VAL A 245 16.15 8.89 18.28
CA VAL A 245 16.88 9.70 17.30
C VAL A 245 17.50 10.95 17.94
N ARG A 246 16.76 11.68 18.78
CA ARG A 246 17.29 12.86 19.50
C ARG A 246 18.48 12.52 20.38
N THR A 247 18.44 11.37 21.04
CA THR A 247 19.54 10.89 21.88
C THR A 247 20.79 10.63 21.03
N ALA A 248 20.63 9.96 19.88
CA ALA A 248 21.72 9.75 18.95
C ALA A 248 22.26 11.06 18.34
N ILE A 249 21.40 12.03 18.01
CA ILE A 249 21.81 13.37 17.54
C ILE A 249 22.65 14.08 18.60
N LYS A 250 22.21 14.11 19.87
CA LYS A 250 22.96 14.74 20.96
C LYS A 250 24.34 14.12 21.13
N PHE A 251 24.42 12.79 21.07
CA PHE A 251 25.69 12.07 21.12
C PHE A 251 26.58 12.47 19.93
N TYR A 252 26.05 12.42 18.71
CA TYR A 252 26.75 12.80 17.49
C TYR A 252 27.31 14.22 17.56
N GLU A 253 26.49 15.21 17.93
CA GLU A 253 26.90 16.61 18.01
C GLU A 253 27.99 16.84 19.08
N ALA A 254 27.90 16.13 20.21
CA ALA A 254 28.89 16.23 21.28
C ALA A 254 30.25 15.62 20.88
N GLU A 255 30.25 14.51 20.15
CA GLU A 255 31.46 13.76 19.81
C GLU A 255 32.10 14.26 18.51
N VAL A 256 31.32 14.68 17.51
CA VAL A 256 31.85 15.18 16.22
C VAL A 256 32.73 16.42 16.41
N ALA A 257 32.46 17.23 17.44
CA ALA A 257 33.23 18.41 17.81
C ALA A 257 34.63 18.10 18.39
N LYS A 258 34.86 16.85 18.82
CA LYS A 258 36.09 16.40 19.49
C LYS A 258 36.99 15.54 18.58
N VAL A 259 36.61 15.37 17.32
CA VAL A 259 37.23 14.44 16.38
C VAL A 259 38.65 14.87 16.00
N SER A 260 39.57 13.90 15.95
CA SER A 260 40.97 14.07 15.53
C SER A 260 41.09 14.46 14.05
N SER A 261 42.18 15.11 13.65
CA SER A 261 42.44 15.43 12.25
C SER A 261 42.53 14.19 11.36
N SER A 262 43.06 13.08 11.87
CA SER A 262 43.14 11.80 11.16
C SER A 262 41.78 11.18 10.85
N LEU A 263 40.80 11.31 11.77
CA LEU A 263 39.45 10.80 11.53
C LEU A 263 38.66 11.71 10.57
N GLN A 264 38.99 13.01 10.47
CA GLN A 264 38.41 13.89 9.46
C GLN A 264 38.78 13.46 8.02
N GLU A 265 39.93 12.79 7.84
CA GLU A 265 40.38 12.24 6.55
C GLU A 265 39.84 10.82 6.28
N ASP A 266 39.14 10.19 7.24
CA ASP A 266 38.54 8.86 7.08
C ASP A 266 37.30 8.92 6.17
N SER A 267 37.30 8.15 5.09
CA SER A 267 36.24 8.15 4.09
C SER A 267 34.89 7.64 4.61
N HIS A 268 34.90 6.70 5.55
CA HIS A 268 33.67 6.19 6.17
C HIS A 268 33.05 7.23 7.10
N PHE A 269 33.87 7.92 7.90
CA PHE A 269 33.43 9.04 8.72
C PHE A 269 32.85 10.16 7.86
N GLY A 270 33.57 10.58 6.81
CA GLY A 270 33.12 11.62 5.89
C GLY A 270 31.80 11.28 5.20
N TYR A 271 31.63 10.03 4.76
CA TYR A 271 30.39 9.55 4.16
C TYR A 271 29.20 9.61 5.12
N LEU A 272 29.35 9.07 6.33
CA LEU A 272 28.26 9.05 7.32
C LEU A 272 27.89 10.46 7.79
N LYS A 273 28.91 11.33 7.97
CA LYS A 273 28.72 12.75 8.29
C LYS A 273 27.90 13.45 7.21
N LEU A 274 28.22 13.21 5.93
CA LEU A 274 27.48 13.77 4.81
C LEU A 274 26.01 13.35 4.82
N LEU A 275 25.71 12.07 5.07
CA LEU A 275 24.32 11.60 5.14
C LEU A 275 23.52 12.28 6.25
N ILE A 276 24.13 12.47 7.43
CA ILE A 276 23.47 13.12 8.57
C ILE A 276 23.23 14.60 8.26
N GLU A 277 24.25 15.31 7.78
CA GLU A 277 24.19 16.76 7.55
C GLU A 277 23.26 17.16 6.40
N GLN A 278 23.14 16.31 5.38
CA GLN A 278 22.25 16.53 4.23
C GLN A 278 20.82 16.05 4.46
N SER A 279 20.52 15.40 5.59
CA SER A 279 19.18 14.94 5.89
C SER A 279 18.24 16.12 6.18
N ALA A 280 17.11 16.17 5.47
CA ALA A 280 16.06 17.16 5.71
C ALA A 280 15.44 16.99 7.12
N SER A 281 15.42 15.76 7.64
CA SER A 281 14.86 15.41 8.94
C SER A 281 15.81 15.68 10.11
N TYR A 282 17.10 15.93 9.87
CA TYR A 282 18.08 16.15 10.93
C TYR A 282 17.72 17.33 11.83
N ASN A 283 17.39 18.49 11.24
CA ASN A 283 16.98 19.66 12.02
C ASN A 283 15.53 19.58 12.51
N MET A 284 14.66 18.91 11.75
CA MET A 284 13.24 18.75 12.11
C MET A 284 13.08 17.93 13.40
N THR A 285 13.87 16.87 13.55
CA THR A 285 13.79 15.96 14.71
C THR A 285 14.33 16.58 16.00
N LYS A 286 15.14 17.65 15.94
CA LYS A 286 15.68 18.36 17.11
C LYS A 286 14.65 19.19 17.88
N SER A 287 13.64 19.75 17.21
CA SER A 287 12.70 20.66 17.85
C SER A 287 11.48 19.94 18.46
N TYR A 288 11.07 20.35 19.68
CA TYR A 288 9.82 19.89 20.30
C TYR A 288 8.71 20.85 19.88
N SER A 289 8.07 20.59 18.75
CA SER A 289 6.84 21.29 18.40
C SER A 289 5.78 20.30 17.94
N PRO A 290 4.80 19.97 18.81
CA PRO A 290 3.56 19.32 18.39
C PRO A 290 2.88 20.10 17.25
N LEU A 291 3.10 21.42 17.21
CA LEU A 291 2.59 22.35 16.21
C LEU A 291 3.36 22.33 14.88
N TYR A 292 4.56 21.76 14.76
CA TYR A 292 5.25 21.66 13.47
C TYR A 292 4.65 20.58 12.57
N ILE A 293 4.21 19.47 13.19
CA ILE A 293 3.44 18.39 12.54
C ILE A 293 2.06 18.90 12.09
N ILE A 294 1.49 19.85 12.85
CA ILE A 294 0.19 20.46 12.59
C ILE A 294 0.31 21.63 11.60
N GLY A 295 1.38 22.42 11.62
CA GLY A 295 1.55 23.65 10.84
C GLY A 295 1.76 23.41 9.35
N ARG A 296 2.53 22.38 8.96
CA ARG A 296 2.60 21.96 7.53
C ARG A 296 1.38 21.17 7.09
N LYS A 297 0.76 20.41 8.01
CA LYS A 297 -0.59 19.91 7.76
C LYS A 297 -1.51 21.11 7.48
N LEU A 298 -1.43 22.22 8.23
CA LEU A 298 -2.33 23.38 8.12
C LEU A 298 -2.11 24.27 6.89
N ASP A 299 -0.87 24.55 6.50
CA ASP A 299 -0.58 25.25 5.23
C ASP A 299 -0.96 24.40 4.01
N PHE A 300 -1.09 23.08 4.20
CA PHE A 300 -1.67 22.12 3.27
C PHE A 300 -3.21 21.93 3.45
N PHE A 301 -3.77 22.28 4.62
CA PHE A 301 -5.20 22.27 4.97
C PHE A 301 -5.90 23.63 4.72
N GLY A 302 -5.39 24.44 3.79
CA GLY A 302 -6.12 25.59 3.24
C GLY A 302 -7.39 25.23 2.43
N ALA A 303 -7.77 23.96 2.37
CA ALA A 303 -8.99 23.47 1.71
C ALA A 303 -9.68 22.39 2.55
N VAL A 304 -10.19 22.75 3.74
CA VAL A 304 -11.24 21.96 4.39
C VAL A 304 -12.59 22.47 3.88
N THR A 305 -13.17 21.77 2.90
CA THR A 305 -14.61 21.78 2.62
C THR A 305 -15.09 20.41 2.13
N SER A 306 -16.24 20.00 2.66
CA SER A 306 -17.07 18.79 2.41
C SER A 306 -16.73 17.47 3.11
N ASP A 307 -15.51 17.23 3.59
CA ASP A 307 -15.18 15.92 4.21
C ASP A 307 -15.56 15.73 5.70
N ILE A 308 -16.25 16.70 6.30
CA ILE A 308 -16.98 16.51 7.56
C ILE A 308 -18.47 16.20 7.30
N LEU A 309 -18.94 16.32 6.05
CA LEU A 309 -20.28 15.89 5.63
C LEU A 309 -20.32 14.45 5.08
N TYR A 310 -19.17 13.78 4.92
CA TYR A 310 -19.12 12.39 4.46
C TYR A 310 -19.14 11.34 5.59
N HIS A 311 -19.07 11.77 6.86
CA HIS A 311 -19.19 10.88 8.02
C HIS A 311 -20.62 10.75 8.60
N LEU A 312 -21.64 11.01 7.78
CA LEU A 312 -23.05 10.72 8.10
C LEU A 312 -23.77 9.90 7.00
N GLY A 313 -23.02 9.33 6.03
CA GLY A 313 -23.60 8.55 4.92
C GLY A 313 -23.35 7.05 4.96
N ASN A 314 -22.40 6.55 5.76
CA ASN A 314 -21.89 5.18 5.59
C ASN A 314 -22.32 4.15 6.65
N ASP A 315 -23.26 4.48 7.53
CA ASP A 315 -24.01 3.46 8.30
C ASP A 315 -25.34 3.06 7.61
N GLY A 316 -25.55 3.49 6.35
CA GLY A 316 -26.78 3.23 5.58
C GLY A 316 -26.67 2.21 4.44
N MET A 317 -25.51 1.55 4.22
CA MET A 317 -25.26 0.83 2.95
C MET A 317 -24.55 -0.54 3.09
N ASN A 318 -24.71 -1.24 4.21
CA ASN A 318 -24.39 -2.68 4.30
C ASN A 318 -25.62 -3.60 4.10
N LEU A 319 -26.81 -3.02 3.87
CA LEU A 319 -28.06 -3.79 3.78
C LEU A 319 -28.51 -4.14 2.35
N PHE A 320 -27.87 -3.60 1.31
CA PHE A 320 -28.29 -3.82 -0.09
C PHE A 320 -27.37 -4.74 -0.91
N SER A 321 -26.12 -5.00 -0.51
CA SER A 321 -25.24 -5.96 -1.20
C SER A 321 -25.36 -7.39 -0.64
N GLN A 322 -25.56 -7.53 0.68
CA GLN A 322 -25.77 -8.83 1.33
C GLN A 322 -27.12 -9.47 0.93
N LEU A 323 -28.13 -8.68 0.56
CA LEU A 323 -29.45 -9.17 0.19
C LEU A 323 -29.58 -9.58 -1.30
N PHE A 324 -28.64 -9.17 -2.17
CA PHE A 324 -28.63 -9.53 -3.60
C PHE A 324 -27.70 -10.71 -3.92
N GLY A 325 -26.74 -11.02 -3.03
CA GLY A 325 -25.84 -12.16 -3.15
C GLY A 325 -26.52 -13.50 -2.89
N ASP A 326 -27.31 -13.62 -1.82
CA ASP A 326 -27.66 -14.93 -1.25
C ASP A 326 -28.92 -15.60 -1.86
N THR A 327 -29.73 -14.89 -2.65
CA THR A 327 -31.09 -15.37 -2.99
C THR A 327 -31.41 -15.51 -4.49
N ILE A 328 -30.50 -15.19 -5.41
CA ILE A 328 -30.80 -15.10 -6.86
C ILE A 328 -29.78 -15.84 -7.77
N GLY A 329 -28.79 -16.51 -7.20
CA GLY A 329 -27.64 -17.07 -7.94
C GLY A 329 -27.74 -18.50 -8.49
N LEU A 330 -28.87 -19.20 -8.34
CA LEU A 330 -28.97 -20.64 -8.64
C LEU A 330 -30.06 -20.99 -9.66
N VAL A 331 -30.64 -20.01 -10.33
CA VAL A 331 -31.66 -20.25 -11.36
C VAL A 331 -30.97 -20.36 -12.73
N GLU A 332 -30.47 -21.55 -13.03
CA GLU A 332 -30.14 -21.95 -14.41
C GLU A 332 -31.39 -22.58 -15.02
N THR A 333 -31.99 -21.95 -16.03
CA THR A 333 -33.23 -22.46 -16.63
C THR A 333 -33.00 -23.57 -17.65
N ARG A 334 -31.77 -23.69 -18.16
CA ARG A 334 -31.29 -24.71 -19.09
C ARG A 334 -29.76 -24.74 -19.13
N THR A 335 -29.18 -25.70 -19.83
CA THR A 335 -27.76 -25.70 -20.22
C THR A 335 -27.51 -24.77 -21.41
N GLY A 336 -26.28 -24.30 -21.54
CA GLY A 336 -25.81 -23.50 -22.68
C GLY A 336 -25.77 -24.29 -23.98
N LYS A 337 -25.83 -23.58 -25.11
CA LYS A 337 -25.81 -24.21 -26.46
C LYS A 337 -24.46 -24.84 -26.82
N LEU A 338 -23.38 -24.37 -26.21
CA LEU A 338 -22.02 -24.93 -26.40
C LEU A 338 -21.68 -26.03 -25.38
N TYR A 339 -22.61 -26.36 -24.47
CA TYR A 339 -22.39 -27.37 -23.45
C TYR A 339 -22.21 -28.75 -24.09
N ASN A 340 -21.18 -29.48 -23.65
CA ASN A 340 -20.88 -30.85 -24.10
C ASN A 340 -20.74 -30.99 -25.64
N ARG A 341 -20.16 -29.98 -26.29
CA ARG A 341 -19.83 -29.95 -27.73
C ARG A 341 -18.35 -30.25 -27.98
N PRO A 342 -17.95 -31.53 -28.18
CA PRO A 342 -16.54 -31.88 -28.41
C PRO A 342 -15.97 -31.28 -29.69
N ASP A 343 -16.80 -31.10 -30.71
CA ASP A 343 -16.45 -30.45 -31.97
C ASP A 343 -16.07 -28.97 -31.77
N VAL A 344 -16.82 -28.24 -30.93
CA VAL A 344 -16.50 -26.85 -30.56
C VAL A 344 -15.21 -26.80 -29.74
N LEU A 345 -15.05 -27.71 -28.78
CA LEU A 345 -13.83 -27.83 -27.98
C LEU A 345 -12.59 -28.04 -28.86
N ASP A 346 -12.68 -28.92 -29.85
CA ASP A 346 -11.59 -29.18 -30.80
C ASP A 346 -11.28 -27.94 -31.64
N ILE A 347 -12.30 -27.24 -32.16
CA ILE A 347 -12.09 -26.00 -32.92
C ILE A 347 -11.38 -24.94 -32.05
N ILE A 348 -11.80 -24.76 -30.81
CA ILE A 348 -11.20 -23.80 -29.88
C ILE A 348 -9.76 -24.21 -29.55
N ALA A 349 -9.51 -25.48 -29.24
CA ALA A 349 -8.19 -25.98 -28.87
C ALA A 349 -7.12 -25.73 -29.96
N HIS A 350 -7.52 -25.74 -31.23
CA HIS A 350 -6.60 -25.44 -32.35
C HIS A 350 -6.37 -23.94 -32.57
N ARG A 351 -7.24 -23.06 -32.07
CA ARG A 351 -7.20 -21.61 -32.32
C ARG A 351 -6.68 -20.81 -31.15
N ILE A 352 -7.02 -21.22 -29.93
CA ILE A 352 -6.71 -20.49 -28.69
C ILE A 352 -5.21 -20.54 -28.39
N LYS A 353 -4.69 -19.47 -27.79
CA LYS A 353 -3.29 -19.36 -27.36
C LYS A 353 -3.20 -18.65 -26.02
N ALA A 354 -2.15 -18.96 -25.26
CA ALA A 354 -1.85 -18.34 -23.98
C ALA A 354 -1.95 -16.80 -24.05
N GLY A 355 -2.74 -16.20 -23.15
CA GLY A 355 -3.00 -14.77 -23.08
C GLY A 355 -4.22 -14.28 -23.89
N ASP A 356 -5.01 -15.18 -24.47
CA ASP A 356 -6.30 -14.83 -25.07
C ASP A 356 -7.36 -14.47 -24.00
N ILE A 357 -8.21 -13.51 -24.32
CA ILE A 357 -9.38 -13.12 -23.53
C ILE A 357 -10.58 -13.90 -24.04
N LEU A 358 -11.41 -14.39 -23.12
CA LEU A 358 -12.71 -14.99 -23.42
C LEU A 358 -13.79 -14.06 -22.89
N ALA A 359 -14.81 -13.75 -23.68
CA ALA A 359 -16.03 -13.14 -23.18
C ALA A 359 -17.24 -13.97 -23.62
N GLU A 360 -18.21 -14.12 -22.73
CA GLU A 360 -19.30 -15.09 -22.89
C GLU A 360 -20.68 -14.51 -22.61
N LYS A 361 -21.70 -15.20 -23.13
CA LYS A 361 -23.12 -14.88 -22.95
C LYS A 361 -23.87 -16.08 -22.39
N THR A 362 -24.51 -15.87 -21.23
CA THR A 362 -25.32 -16.88 -20.53
C THR A 362 -26.73 -16.36 -20.23
N PRO A 363 -27.60 -16.17 -21.25
CA PRO A 363 -28.91 -15.54 -21.07
C PRO A 363 -29.89 -16.36 -20.19
N PHE A 364 -29.54 -17.63 -19.94
CA PHE A 364 -30.25 -18.57 -19.08
C PHE A 364 -29.82 -18.50 -17.61
N ARG A 365 -28.79 -17.71 -17.29
CA ARG A 365 -28.37 -17.39 -15.92
C ARG A 365 -28.95 -16.04 -15.50
N LEU A 366 -29.50 -16.00 -14.29
CA LEU A 366 -30.15 -14.79 -13.78
C LEU A 366 -29.18 -13.61 -13.63
N THR A 367 -27.89 -13.88 -13.35
CA THR A 367 -26.84 -12.86 -13.23
C THR A 367 -26.55 -12.12 -14.54
N ASP A 368 -26.59 -12.81 -15.68
CA ASP A 368 -26.35 -12.22 -17.01
C ASP A 368 -27.41 -11.17 -17.38
N LYS A 369 -28.65 -11.30 -16.88
CA LYS A 369 -29.73 -10.32 -17.08
C LYS A 369 -29.52 -8.99 -16.35
N PHE A 370 -28.65 -8.96 -15.33
CA PHE A 370 -28.39 -7.78 -14.51
C PHE A 370 -27.07 -7.07 -14.89
N ILE A 371 -26.24 -7.68 -15.74
CA ILE A 371 -25.00 -7.10 -16.21
C ILE A 371 -25.31 -6.30 -17.50
N PRO A 372 -25.12 -4.97 -17.51
CA PRO A 372 -25.43 -4.16 -18.69
C PRO A 372 -24.52 -4.53 -19.87
N GLY A 373 -25.13 -4.83 -21.01
CA GLY A 373 -24.43 -5.16 -22.26
C GLY A 373 -24.86 -6.50 -22.85
N TYR A 374 -24.24 -6.88 -23.96
CA TYR A 374 -24.46 -8.18 -24.58
C TYR A 374 -23.69 -9.28 -23.83
N PHE A 375 -22.38 -9.13 -23.67
CA PHE A 375 -21.53 -10.09 -22.97
C PHE A 375 -21.64 -9.90 -21.46
N GLY A 376 -21.92 -10.99 -20.75
CA GLY A 376 -22.17 -10.97 -19.30
C GLY A 376 -20.94 -11.30 -18.46
N HIS A 377 -19.93 -11.94 -19.04
CA HIS A 377 -18.77 -12.41 -18.28
C HIS A 377 -17.49 -12.45 -19.11
N ALA A 378 -16.34 -12.37 -18.44
CA ALA A 378 -15.02 -12.38 -19.06
C ALA A 378 -14.03 -13.26 -18.28
N ALA A 379 -13.14 -13.92 -19.01
CA ALA A 379 -12.12 -14.83 -18.48
C ALA A 379 -10.84 -14.74 -19.30
N ILE A 380 -9.78 -15.38 -18.81
CA ILE A 380 -8.46 -15.37 -19.43
C ILE A 380 -7.99 -16.80 -19.63
N TRP A 381 -7.54 -17.12 -20.84
CA TRP A 381 -6.84 -18.37 -21.10
C TRP A 381 -5.35 -18.21 -20.82
N ILE A 382 -4.84 -18.89 -19.79
CA ILE A 382 -3.43 -18.78 -19.40
C ILE A 382 -2.49 -19.64 -20.25
N GLY A 383 -3.02 -20.57 -21.04
CA GLY A 383 -2.22 -21.51 -21.81
C GLY A 383 -2.08 -22.90 -21.18
N THR A 384 -1.54 -23.80 -21.98
CA THR A 384 -1.16 -25.17 -21.59
C THR A 384 0.23 -25.21 -20.97
N GLU A 385 0.58 -26.32 -20.29
CA GLU A 385 1.95 -26.55 -19.79
C GLU A 385 3.01 -26.35 -20.89
N VAL A 386 2.75 -26.81 -22.12
CA VAL A 386 3.66 -26.66 -23.26
C VAL A 386 3.87 -25.20 -23.62
N GLU A 387 2.81 -24.39 -23.65
CA GLU A 387 2.91 -22.96 -23.91
C GLU A 387 3.66 -22.23 -22.81
N LEU A 388 3.36 -22.53 -21.54
CA LEU A 388 4.03 -21.91 -20.39
C LEU A 388 5.52 -22.25 -20.32
N LYS A 389 5.91 -23.47 -20.69
CA LYS A 389 7.33 -23.86 -20.86
C LYS A 389 7.99 -23.09 -21.99
N ARG A 390 7.32 -22.94 -23.14
CA ARG A 390 7.84 -22.17 -24.28
C ARG A 390 8.02 -20.69 -23.95
N LEU A 391 7.13 -20.14 -23.12
CA LEU A 391 7.21 -18.79 -22.59
C LEU A 391 8.29 -18.62 -21.50
N GLY A 392 8.93 -19.72 -21.06
CA GLY A 392 9.99 -19.69 -20.05
C GLY A 392 9.50 -19.44 -18.61
N ILE A 393 8.19 -19.54 -18.35
CA ILE A 393 7.60 -19.22 -17.05
C ILE A 393 7.14 -20.43 -16.24
N TRP A 394 7.30 -21.65 -16.76
CA TRP A 394 6.85 -22.86 -16.06
C TRP A 394 7.40 -22.97 -14.62
N ASN A 395 8.67 -22.67 -14.41
CA ASN A 395 9.32 -22.71 -13.08
C ASN A 395 9.26 -21.36 -12.34
N HIS A 396 8.41 -20.43 -12.76
CA HIS A 396 8.24 -19.17 -12.05
C HIS A 396 7.48 -19.44 -10.73
N PRO A 397 7.87 -18.89 -9.57
CA PRO A 397 7.26 -19.24 -8.28
C PRO A 397 5.75 -19.00 -8.17
N VAL A 398 5.19 -18.11 -8.99
CA VAL A 398 3.73 -17.92 -9.08
C VAL A 398 3.06 -19.04 -9.89
N VAL A 399 3.70 -19.51 -10.96
CA VAL A 399 3.17 -20.55 -11.86
C VAL A 399 3.27 -21.93 -11.21
N GLU A 400 4.36 -22.20 -10.48
CA GLU A 400 4.60 -23.46 -9.76
C GLU A 400 3.46 -23.82 -8.79
N LYS A 401 2.85 -22.81 -8.16
CA LYS A 401 1.70 -23.00 -7.26
C LYS A 401 0.49 -23.64 -7.93
N TYR A 402 0.40 -23.56 -9.27
CA TYR A 402 -0.77 -23.97 -10.05
C TYR A 402 -0.47 -25.09 -11.06
N HIS A 403 0.69 -25.76 -10.97
CA HIS A 403 1.08 -26.83 -11.89
C HIS A 403 0.03 -27.95 -11.97
N GLU A 404 -0.50 -28.38 -10.83
CA GLU A 404 -1.49 -29.45 -10.77
C GLU A 404 -2.77 -29.09 -11.54
N GLN A 405 -3.28 -27.86 -11.37
CA GLN A 405 -4.46 -27.37 -12.06
C GLN A 405 -4.21 -27.28 -13.57
N ILE A 406 -3.05 -26.73 -13.98
CA ILE A 406 -2.68 -26.61 -15.39
C ILE A 406 -2.56 -27.99 -16.05
N GLN A 407 -1.96 -28.96 -15.36
CA GLN A 407 -1.83 -30.34 -15.84
C GLN A 407 -3.17 -31.06 -16.00
N LYS A 408 -4.16 -30.69 -15.17
CA LYS A 408 -5.56 -31.14 -15.30
C LYS A 408 -6.35 -30.34 -16.35
N ALA A 409 -5.67 -29.54 -17.18
CA ALA A 409 -6.27 -28.68 -18.21
C ALA A 409 -7.23 -27.61 -17.66
N HIS A 410 -7.03 -27.18 -16.41
CA HIS A 410 -7.74 -26.04 -15.85
C HIS A 410 -6.97 -24.75 -16.16
N SER A 411 -7.15 -24.23 -17.38
CA SER A 411 -6.40 -23.08 -17.90
C SER A 411 -7.27 -21.86 -18.20
N VAL A 412 -8.56 -21.89 -17.83
CA VAL A 412 -9.44 -20.71 -17.85
C VAL A 412 -9.44 -20.07 -16.46
N VAL A 413 -8.87 -18.88 -16.34
CA VAL A 413 -8.91 -18.09 -15.10
C VAL A 413 -10.06 -17.10 -15.17
N GLU A 414 -10.94 -17.15 -14.17
CA GLU A 414 -12.15 -16.33 -14.12
C GLU A 414 -12.51 -15.95 -12.68
N ALA A 415 -13.14 -14.78 -12.52
CA ALA A 415 -13.70 -14.34 -11.24
C ALA A 415 -15.17 -14.79 -11.15
N LEU A 416 -15.43 -15.75 -10.26
CA LEU A 416 -16.78 -16.26 -9.95
C LEU A 416 -17.13 -15.94 -8.50
N ARG A 417 -18.37 -16.20 -8.07
CA ARG A 417 -18.80 -15.96 -6.68
C ARG A 417 -17.84 -16.49 -5.60
N PRO A 418 -17.26 -17.71 -5.74
CA PRO A 418 -16.28 -18.21 -4.76
C PRO A 418 -14.92 -17.49 -4.77
N GLY A 419 -14.69 -16.59 -5.72
CA GLY A 419 -13.44 -15.86 -5.94
C GLY A 419 -12.83 -16.14 -7.33
N ILE A 420 -11.57 -15.78 -7.49
CA ILE A 420 -10.81 -16.05 -8.72
C ILE A 420 -10.32 -17.50 -8.73
N VAL A 421 -10.77 -18.26 -9.73
CA VAL A 421 -10.58 -19.71 -9.85
C VAL A 421 -10.05 -20.13 -11.22
N MET A 422 -9.58 -21.39 -11.31
CA MET A 422 -9.13 -22.04 -12.54
C MET A 422 -10.06 -23.18 -12.91
N ASN A 423 -10.69 -23.07 -14.07
CA ASN A 423 -11.61 -24.06 -14.63
C ASN A 423 -11.12 -24.61 -15.97
N SER A 424 -11.67 -25.75 -16.37
CA SER A 424 -11.46 -26.31 -17.70
C SER A 424 -12.23 -25.51 -18.76
N MET A 425 -11.77 -25.59 -20.02
CA MET A 425 -12.53 -25.04 -21.15
C MET A 425 -13.91 -25.72 -21.26
N SER A 426 -14.01 -27.02 -20.99
CA SER A 426 -15.29 -27.74 -21.01
C SER A 426 -16.28 -27.22 -19.98
N HIS A 427 -15.83 -26.85 -18.79
CA HIS A 427 -16.65 -26.20 -17.78
C HIS A 427 -17.09 -24.81 -18.24
N PHE A 428 -16.15 -24.03 -18.77
CA PHE A 428 -16.42 -22.68 -19.27
C PHE A 428 -17.42 -22.65 -20.43
N LEU A 429 -17.48 -23.69 -21.28
CA LEU A 429 -18.38 -23.75 -22.44
C LEU A 429 -19.85 -24.08 -22.12
N ASN A 430 -20.26 -24.15 -20.85
CA ASN A 430 -21.69 -24.15 -20.50
C ASN A 430 -22.30 -22.74 -20.68
N ILE A 431 -22.32 -22.27 -21.94
CA ILE A 431 -22.65 -20.90 -22.38
C ILE A 431 -23.34 -20.96 -23.76
N ASP A 432 -23.94 -19.86 -24.20
CA ASP A 432 -24.53 -19.79 -25.55
C ASP A 432 -23.56 -19.28 -26.60
N ASP A 433 -22.84 -18.22 -26.26
CA ASP A 433 -21.92 -17.52 -27.16
C ASP A 433 -20.57 -17.32 -26.48
N ILE A 434 -19.51 -17.34 -27.28
CA ILE A 434 -18.15 -17.01 -26.85
C ILE A 434 -17.45 -16.20 -27.93
N VAL A 435 -16.78 -15.14 -27.50
CA VAL A 435 -15.80 -14.41 -28.30
C VAL A 435 -14.40 -14.62 -27.71
N ILE A 436 -13.45 -14.99 -28.58
CA ILE A 436 -12.05 -15.17 -28.21
C ILE A 436 -11.24 -14.05 -28.84
N LEU A 437 -10.54 -13.27 -28.02
CA LEU A 437 -9.80 -12.09 -28.43
C LEU A 437 -8.32 -12.22 -28.10
N ARG A 438 -7.46 -11.74 -28.99
CA ARG A 438 -6.01 -11.79 -28.85
C ARG A 438 -5.40 -10.42 -29.10
N ASN A 439 -4.42 -10.02 -28.31
CA ASN A 439 -3.56 -8.90 -28.68
C ASN A 439 -2.42 -9.41 -29.59
N PRO A 440 -2.41 -9.08 -30.90
CA PRO A 440 -1.44 -9.65 -31.83
C PRO A 440 -0.05 -9.00 -31.75
N LYS A 441 0.10 -7.89 -31.00
CA LYS A 441 1.32 -7.07 -30.96
C LYS A 441 2.26 -7.44 -29.81
N LEU A 442 1.88 -8.37 -28.95
CA LEU A 442 2.67 -8.72 -27.77
C LEU A 442 3.72 -9.77 -28.10
N ASP A 443 4.93 -9.55 -27.60
CA ASP A 443 5.98 -10.55 -27.62
C ASP A 443 5.77 -11.61 -26.52
N GLY A 444 6.58 -12.67 -26.56
CA GLY A 444 6.48 -13.75 -25.58
C GLY A 444 6.72 -13.29 -24.14
N LYS A 445 7.55 -12.25 -23.93
CA LYS A 445 7.84 -11.73 -22.59
C LYS A 445 6.64 -11.00 -22.00
N ALA A 446 5.98 -10.16 -22.78
CA ALA A 446 4.76 -9.46 -22.35
C ALA A 446 3.59 -10.44 -22.11
N ILE A 447 3.48 -11.51 -22.91
CA ILE A 447 2.51 -12.59 -22.66
C ILE A 447 2.83 -13.32 -21.34
N ALA A 448 4.10 -13.65 -21.12
CA ALA A 448 4.57 -14.27 -19.89
C ALA A 448 4.27 -13.42 -18.64
N GLU A 449 4.60 -12.13 -18.67
CA GLU A 449 4.32 -11.18 -17.58
C GLU A 449 2.82 -11.08 -17.31
N ARG A 450 1.99 -11.03 -18.35
CA ARG A 450 0.53 -11.04 -18.21
C ARG A 450 0.03 -12.29 -17.50
N ILE A 451 0.46 -13.47 -17.94
CA ILE A 451 0.02 -14.73 -17.33
C ILE A 451 0.45 -14.81 -15.87
N ILE A 452 1.66 -14.38 -15.53
CA ILE A 452 2.12 -14.28 -14.15
C ILE A 452 1.21 -13.33 -13.36
N LEU A 453 0.83 -12.19 -13.94
CA LEU A 453 -0.05 -11.22 -13.28
C LEU A 453 -1.48 -11.76 -13.11
N THR A 454 -2.01 -12.52 -14.07
CA THR A 454 -3.27 -13.26 -13.97
C THR A 454 -3.23 -14.26 -12.81
N LEU A 455 -2.19 -15.08 -12.74
CA LEU A 455 -2.04 -16.10 -11.69
C LEU A 455 -1.78 -15.50 -10.29
N ARG A 456 -1.29 -14.25 -10.20
CA ARG A 456 -1.23 -13.51 -8.93
C ARG A 456 -2.60 -13.16 -8.38
N GLN A 457 -3.64 -13.06 -9.22
CA GLN A 457 -4.99 -12.70 -8.76
C GLN A 457 -5.75 -13.91 -8.20
N MET A 458 -5.25 -15.13 -8.41
CA MET A 458 -5.88 -16.36 -7.94
C MET A 458 -6.15 -16.35 -6.44
N GLY A 459 -7.35 -16.78 -6.04
CA GLY A 459 -7.75 -16.86 -4.64
C GLY A 459 -8.24 -15.54 -4.02
N LYS A 460 -8.18 -14.42 -4.74
CA LYS A 460 -8.86 -13.17 -4.33
C LYS A 460 -10.38 -13.36 -4.32
N GLU A 461 -11.06 -12.65 -3.41
CA GLU A 461 -12.52 -12.71 -3.29
C GLU A 461 -13.20 -12.06 -4.49
N TYR A 462 -14.48 -12.37 -4.70
CA TYR A 462 -15.30 -11.69 -5.70
C TYR A 462 -15.69 -10.29 -5.22
N ASP A 463 -15.55 -9.27 -6.06
CA ASP A 463 -16.01 -7.92 -5.72
C ASP A 463 -17.50 -7.72 -6.01
N PHE A 464 -18.34 -7.70 -4.98
CA PHE A 464 -19.77 -7.38 -5.16
C PHE A 464 -20.02 -5.87 -5.36
N ASN A 465 -18.99 -5.02 -5.26
CA ASN A 465 -19.08 -3.56 -5.35
C ASN A 465 -18.71 -2.97 -6.73
N PHE A 466 -18.16 -3.79 -7.64
CA PHE A 466 -17.75 -3.44 -9.00
C PHE A 466 -16.82 -2.21 -9.07
N ASP A 467 -15.85 -2.10 -8.16
CA ASP A 467 -14.88 -1.01 -8.15
C ASP A 467 -13.50 -1.47 -8.70
N VAL A 468 -13.14 -1.00 -9.89
CA VAL A 468 -11.90 -1.39 -10.60
C VAL A 468 -10.62 -1.03 -9.86
N GLU A 469 -10.72 -0.21 -8.82
CA GLU A 469 -9.58 0.27 -8.02
C GLU A 469 -9.40 -0.50 -6.72
N THR A 470 -10.27 -1.49 -6.45
CA THR A 470 -10.09 -2.42 -5.32
C THR A 470 -9.04 -3.47 -5.63
N THR A 471 -8.29 -3.87 -4.60
CA THR A 471 -7.09 -4.71 -4.77
C THR A 471 -7.31 -6.18 -4.46
N ASP A 472 -8.02 -6.53 -3.39
CA ASP A 472 -8.19 -7.93 -2.92
C ASP A 472 -9.53 -8.55 -3.31
N LYS A 473 -10.35 -7.80 -4.04
CA LYS A 473 -11.63 -8.22 -4.59
C LYS A 473 -11.69 -7.82 -6.05
N LEU A 474 -12.15 -8.71 -6.92
CA LEU A 474 -12.23 -8.42 -8.35
C LEU A 474 -13.49 -9.05 -8.94
N VAL A 475 -14.12 -8.35 -9.90
CA VAL A 475 -15.06 -8.97 -10.85
C VAL A 475 -14.36 -9.45 -12.12
N CYS A 476 -15.10 -10.15 -12.97
CA CYS A 476 -14.61 -10.80 -14.19
C CYS A 476 -13.94 -9.83 -15.18
N SER A 477 -14.50 -8.64 -15.36
CA SER A 477 -13.95 -7.59 -16.21
C SER A 477 -12.81 -6.81 -15.54
N GLU A 478 -12.80 -6.69 -14.21
CA GLU A 478 -11.71 -6.09 -13.42
C GLU A 478 -10.45 -6.95 -13.43
N LEU A 479 -10.62 -8.28 -13.44
CA LEU A 479 -9.51 -9.21 -13.67
C LEU A 479 -8.82 -8.90 -15.00
N VAL A 480 -9.57 -8.75 -16.09
CA VAL A 480 -9.00 -8.38 -17.41
C VAL A 480 -8.38 -6.97 -17.37
N TYR A 481 -9.07 -6.00 -16.77
CA TYR A 481 -8.58 -4.62 -16.61
C TYR A 481 -7.22 -4.57 -15.91
N THR A 482 -7.08 -5.32 -14.82
CA THR A 482 -5.90 -5.34 -13.96
C THR A 482 -4.69 -5.94 -14.68
N VAL A 483 -4.88 -6.98 -15.49
CA VAL A 483 -3.75 -7.77 -16.03
C VAL A 483 -3.38 -7.43 -17.48
N TYR A 484 -4.26 -6.75 -18.21
CA TYR A 484 -3.97 -6.22 -19.55
C TYR A 484 -3.53 -4.75 -19.46
N THR A 485 -2.42 -4.54 -18.73
CA THR A 485 -1.87 -3.24 -18.34
C THR A 485 -1.50 -2.30 -19.50
N GLY A 486 -1.30 -2.84 -20.70
CA GLY A 486 -0.97 -2.08 -21.91
C GLY A 486 -2.16 -1.63 -22.76
N ILE A 487 -3.41 -1.86 -22.31
CA ILE A 487 -4.63 -1.45 -23.02
C ILE A 487 -5.37 -0.41 -22.18
N GLU A 488 -5.67 0.74 -22.78
CA GLU A 488 -6.57 1.72 -22.17
C GLU A 488 -8.03 1.28 -22.35
N TRP A 489 -8.66 0.78 -21.30
CA TRP A 489 -10.04 0.32 -21.33
C TRP A 489 -11.04 1.49 -21.26
N PRO A 490 -12.16 1.45 -22.01
CA PRO A 490 -13.27 2.37 -21.75
C PRO A 490 -13.82 2.09 -20.36
N THR A 491 -13.92 3.12 -19.51
CA THR A 491 -14.52 3.02 -18.18
C THR A 491 -15.69 3.98 -18.06
N LYS A 492 -16.75 3.57 -17.37
CA LYS A 492 -17.86 4.45 -16.98
C LYS A 492 -17.75 4.79 -15.49
N LYS A 493 -18.19 6.00 -15.11
CA LYS A 493 -18.25 6.41 -13.71
C LYS A 493 -19.68 6.26 -13.20
N THR A 494 -19.89 5.35 -12.26
CA THR A 494 -21.21 5.07 -11.66
C THR A 494 -21.09 5.21 -10.15
N LEU A 495 -21.88 6.11 -9.55
CA LEU A 495 -21.84 6.40 -8.10
C LEU A 495 -20.42 6.71 -7.57
N GLY A 496 -19.60 7.39 -8.36
CA GLY A 496 -18.23 7.78 -7.98
C GLY A 496 -17.15 6.72 -8.22
N ARG A 497 -17.51 5.51 -8.67
CA ARG A 497 -16.59 4.41 -8.97
C ARG A 497 -16.40 4.24 -10.47
N PHE A 498 -15.20 3.84 -10.88
CA PHE A 498 -14.93 3.48 -12.27
C PHE A 498 -15.26 2.00 -12.48
N THR A 499 -16.02 1.71 -13.53
CA THR A 499 -16.46 0.34 -13.86
C THR A 499 -16.05 0.03 -15.30
N VAL A 500 -15.67 -1.22 -15.55
CA VAL A 500 -15.42 -1.78 -16.90
C VAL A 500 -16.33 -2.98 -17.11
N SER A 501 -17.03 -3.06 -18.25
CA SER A 501 -17.89 -4.21 -18.58
C SER A 501 -17.22 -5.17 -19.56
N PRO A 502 -17.72 -6.42 -19.68
CA PRO A 502 -17.27 -7.34 -20.74
C PRO A 502 -17.45 -6.75 -22.15
N ASP A 503 -18.52 -6.01 -22.41
CA ASP A 503 -18.69 -5.27 -23.67
C ASP A 503 -17.59 -4.22 -23.91
N ASN A 504 -17.10 -3.54 -22.85
CA ASN A 504 -15.97 -2.62 -22.98
C ASN A 504 -14.67 -3.34 -23.35
N ILE A 505 -14.55 -4.63 -22.99
CA ILE A 505 -13.42 -5.46 -23.38
C ILE A 505 -13.57 -5.87 -24.85
N VAL A 506 -14.75 -6.35 -25.24
CA VAL A 506 -15.02 -6.80 -26.62
C VAL A 506 -14.94 -5.67 -27.63
N SER A 507 -15.34 -4.45 -27.25
CA SER A 507 -15.23 -3.28 -28.13
C SER A 507 -13.80 -2.96 -28.55
N LYS A 508 -12.77 -3.46 -27.83
CA LYS A 508 -11.37 -3.32 -28.24
C LYS A 508 -10.95 -4.19 -29.43
N ALA A 509 -11.85 -5.04 -29.93
CA ALA A 509 -11.68 -5.75 -31.20
C ALA A 509 -12.32 -5.03 -32.40
N LEU A 510 -13.09 -3.95 -32.15
CA LEU A 510 -13.76 -3.15 -33.17
C LEU A 510 -12.94 -1.89 -33.50
N ASN A 511 -13.26 -1.25 -34.64
CA ASN A 511 -12.72 0.06 -35.05
C ASN A 511 -11.18 0.19 -34.95
N ASP A 512 -10.44 -0.75 -35.54
CA ASP A 512 -8.96 -0.81 -35.47
C ASP A 512 -8.40 -0.85 -34.03
N GLY A 513 -9.18 -1.41 -33.11
CA GLY A 513 -8.78 -1.62 -31.73
C GLY A 513 -7.56 -2.55 -31.57
N PRO A 514 -6.95 -2.57 -30.37
CA PRO A 514 -5.71 -3.31 -30.12
C PRO A 514 -5.89 -4.84 -30.07
N LEU A 515 -7.13 -5.34 -30.07
CA LEU A 515 -7.43 -6.77 -30.05
C LEU A 515 -7.88 -7.26 -31.43
N LYS A 516 -7.52 -8.49 -31.74
CA LYS A 516 -7.98 -9.23 -32.92
C LYS A 516 -8.95 -10.33 -32.48
N LEU A 517 -10.01 -10.51 -33.24
CA LEU A 517 -10.90 -11.66 -33.11
C LEU A 517 -10.20 -12.96 -33.55
N VAL A 518 -10.23 -13.98 -32.68
CA VAL A 518 -9.70 -15.33 -32.94
C VAL A 518 -10.82 -16.28 -33.35
N ALA A 519 -11.94 -16.25 -32.63
CA ALA A 519 -13.14 -17.03 -32.94
C ALA A 519 -14.36 -16.35 -32.31
N PHE A 520 -15.51 -16.46 -32.96
CA PHE A 520 -16.79 -16.08 -32.41
C PHE A 520 -17.80 -17.19 -32.66
N PHE A 521 -18.40 -17.70 -31.60
CA PHE A 521 -19.55 -18.60 -31.69
C PHE A 521 -20.78 -17.84 -31.22
N HIS A 522 -21.84 -17.88 -32.02
CA HIS A 522 -23.11 -17.26 -31.73
C HIS A 522 -24.21 -18.31 -31.84
N ALA A 523 -25.08 -18.36 -30.84
CA ALA A 523 -26.21 -19.28 -30.78
C ALA A 523 -25.80 -20.75 -30.98
N GLY A 524 -24.61 -21.15 -30.53
CA GLY A 524 -24.11 -22.52 -30.64
C GLY A 524 -23.27 -22.82 -31.89
N GLU A 525 -23.13 -21.88 -32.82
CA GLU A 525 -22.49 -22.10 -34.12
C GLU A 525 -21.33 -21.13 -34.36
N LEU A 526 -20.30 -21.59 -35.09
CA LEU A 526 -19.17 -20.75 -35.47
C LEU A 526 -19.62 -19.72 -36.51
N VAL A 527 -19.29 -18.44 -36.27
CA VAL A 527 -19.57 -17.36 -37.22
C VAL A 527 -18.36 -17.12 -38.10
N GLU A 528 -18.47 -17.46 -39.38
CA GLU A 528 -17.40 -17.27 -40.37
C GLU A 528 -17.56 -15.97 -41.16
N ASP A 529 -18.81 -15.59 -41.49
CA ASP A 529 -19.12 -14.41 -42.29
C ASP A 529 -19.32 -13.16 -41.42
N ASN A 530 -18.52 -12.11 -41.69
CA ASN A 530 -18.58 -10.79 -41.05
C ASN A 530 -18.77 -10.81 -39.50
N PRO A 531 -17.99 -11.60 -38.74
CA PRO A 531 -18.25 -11.82 -37.33
C PRO A 531 -18.14 -10.56 -36.46
N LEU A 532 -17.26 -9.62 -36.82
CA LEU A 532 -17.13 -8.34 -36.10
C LEU A 532 -18.34 -7.42 -36.31
N GLU A 533 -18.98 -7.49 -37.48
CA GLU A 533 -20.20 -6.72 -37.76
C GLU A 533 -21.36 -7.24 -36.91
N LEU A 534 -21.52 -8.57 -36.83
CA LEU A 534 -22.53 -9.19 -35.96
C LEU A 534 -22.27 -8.85 -34.48
N ILE A 535 -21.03 -8.95 -33.99
CA ILE A 535 -20.67 -8.54 -32.62
C ILE A 535 -21.07 -7.09 -32.36
N SER A 536 -20.75 -6.18 -33.28
CA SER A 536 -21.11 -4.76 -33.18
C SER A 536 -22.62 -4.55 -33.09
N GLN A 537 -23.41 -5.27 -33.90
CA GLN A 537 -24.86 -5.20 -33.88
C GLN A 537 -25.44 -5.71 -32.55
N LEU A 538 -24.91 -6.83 -32.02
CA LEU A 538 -25.36 -7.44 -30.77
C LEU A 538 -25.09 -6.54 -29.55
N MET A 539 -23.96 -5.84 -29.53
CA MET A 539 -23.59 -4.88 -28.46
C MET A 539 -24.33 -3.54 -28.56
N GLY A 540 -24.95 -3.24 -29.70
CA GLY A 540 -25.64 -1.99 -29.97
C GLY A 540 -24.73 -0.85 -30.47
N ASP A 541 -25.27 -0.03 -31.38
CA ASP A 541 -24.59 1.03 -32.12
C ASP A 541 -23.88 2.09 -31.25
N GLU A 542 -24.38 2.38 -30.04
CA GLU A 542 -23.79 3.40 -29.17
C GLU A 542 -22.42 3.00 -28.61
N ILE A 543 -22.18 1.71 -28.35
CA ILE A 543 -20.88 1.21 -27.87
C ILE A 543 -19.90 1.08 -29.04
N ALA A 544 -20.40 0.67 -30.21
CA ALA A 544 -19.62 0.60 -31.44
C ALA A 544 -19.17 1.97 -31.96
N LYS A 545 -19.89 3.06 -31.63
CA LYS A 545 -19.57 4.44 -32.06
C LYS A 545 -18.81 5.25 -31.00
N SER A 546 -18.56 4.71 -29.80
CA SER A 546 -17.85 5.44 -28.75
C SER A 546 -16.42 5.77 -29.23
N PRO A 547 -16.06 7.06 -29.36
CA PRO A 547 -14.73 7.43 -29.82
C PRO A 547 -13.69 6.85 -28.85
N LEU A 548 -12.69 6.16 -29.38
CA LEU A 548 -11.41 6.05 -28.69
C LEU A 548 -10.96 7.49 -28.44
N ASN A 549 -10.87 7.89 -27.17
CA ASN A 549 -10.47 9.24 -26.77
C ASN A 549 -9.27 9.68 -27.62
N PRO A 550 -9.38 10.74 -28.44
CA PRO A 550 -8.28 11.16 -29.29
C PRO A 550 -7.14 11.68 -28.40
N ARG A 551 -5.99 11.03 -28.57
CA ARG A 551 -4.62 11.31 -28.11
C ARG A 551 -4.36 12.54 -27.25
#